data_AF-A0A7X5BLD2-F1
#
_entry.id   AF-A0A7X5BLD2-F1
#
_cell.length_a   1.000
_cell.length_b   1.000
_cell.length_c   1.000
_cell.angle_alpha   90.00
_cell.angle_beta   90.00
_cell.angle_gamma   90.00
#
_symmetry.space_group_name_H-M   'P 1'
#
loop_
_entity.id
_entity.type
_entity.pdbx_description
1 polymer ?
#
loop_
_entity_poly.entity_id
_entity_poly.type
_entity_poly.pdbx_seq_one_letter_code
_entity_poly.pdbx_strand_id
1 'polypeptide(L)'
;MARLGMCDINNFKLGPKSKRAISDIREVIDQGNLLAGVLAATPFYYIFGTPSVTTSPFEKLITVRDHDWSTFAKAMSGAGKTTRNRVFMIAYEQEIFTTGDEQRFWNCVSEAAK
;
A
#
# COMPACT_ATOMS: atom_id res chain seq x y z
N MET A 1 -4.35 -3.32 -15.76
CA MET A 1 -4.61 -1.99 -15.17
C MET A 1 -5.96 -2.06 -14.48
N ALA A 2 -5.97 -2.32 -13.18
CA ALA A 2 -7.20 -2.26 -12.40
C ALA A 2 -7.72 -0.82 -12.39
N ARG A 3 -9.03 -0.65 -12.53
CA ARG A 3 -9.68 0.64 -12.22
C ARG A 3 -9.84 0.68 -10.71
N LEU A 4 -9.64 1.83 -10.06
CA LEU A 4 -9.75 1.99 -8.59
C LEU A 4 -11.09 1.49 -7.98
N GLY A 5 -12.12 1.24 -8.80
CA GLY A 5 -13.38 0.56 -8.43
C GLY A 5 -13.38 -0.98 -8.55
N MET A 6 -12.21 -1.60 -8.71
CA MET A 6 -11.99 -3.06 -8.70
C MET A 6 -10.97 -3.46 -7.62
N CYS A 7 -10.75 -2.61 -6.61
CA CYS A 7 -9.70 -2.81 -5.60
C CYS A 7 -10.24 -3.19 -4.22
N ASP A 8 -11.53 -3.53 -4.10
CA ASP A 8 -12.05 -4.19 -2.91
C ASP A 8 -11.30 -5.50 -2.64
N ILE A 9 -10.53 -5.48 -1.57
CA ILE A 9 -9.72 -6.59 -1.07
C ILE A 9 -10.15 -6.84 0.35
N ASN A 10 -10.56 -8.09 0.61
CA ASN A 10 -11.16 -8.47 1.89
C ASN A 10 -10.39 -9.65 2.49
N ASN A 11 -10.02 -9.51 3.76
CA ASN A 11 -9.57 -10.62 4.59
C ASN A 11 -8.39 -11.44 4.04
N PHE A 12 -7.39 -10.80 3.43
CA PHE A 12 -6.16 -11.49 3.03
C PHE A 12 -5.00 -11.19 4.00
N LYS A 13 -3.96 -12.02 3.90
CA LYS A 13 -2.74 -11.93 4.70
C LYS A 13 -1.54 -11.72 3.78
N LEU A 14 -0.65 -10.82 4.19
CA LEU A 14 0.61 -10.61 3.50
C LEU A 14 1.59 -11.74 3.81
N GLY A 15 2.22 -12.26 2.78
CA GLY A 15 3.38 -13.12 2.89
C GLY A 15 4.61 -12.37 3.45
N PRO A 16 5.67 -13.11 3.83
CA PRO A 16 6.87 -12.51 4.42
C PRO A 16 7.58 -11.48 3.52
N LYS A 17 7.57 -11.69 2.20
CA LYS A 17 8.18 -10.75 1.23
C LYS A 17 7.41 -9.43 1.19
N SER A 18 6.09 -9.51 1.10
CA SER A 18 5.22 -8.34 1.12
C SER A 18 5.34 -7.56 2.41
N LYS A 19 5.44 -8.21 3.58
CA LYS A 19 5.69 -7.52 4.85
C LYS A 19 6.99 -6.71 4.84
N ARG A 20 8.05 -7.17 4.15
CA ARG A 20 9.27 -6.38 3.96
C ARG A 20 9.03 -5.21 3.02
N ALA A 21 8.34 -5.43 1.90
CA ALA A 21 7.97 -4.37 0.98
C ALA A 21 7.11 -3.26 1.63
N ILE A 22 6.23 -3.62 2.58
CA ILE A 22 5.53 -2.64 3.43
C ILE A 22 6.52 -1.78 4.23
N SER A 23 7.56 -2.38 4.82
CA SER A 23 8.60 -1.68 5.55
C SER A 23 9.39 -0.72 4.64
N ASP A 24 9.69 -1.15 3.42
CA ASP A 24 10.43 -0.33 2.45
C ASP A 24 9.59 0.87 1.99
N ILE A 25 8.29 0.64 1.70
CA ILE A 25 7.35 1.72 1.34
C ILE A 25 7.17 2.70 2.50
N ARG A 26 7.14 2.22 3.74
CA ARG A 26 7.09 3.09 4.92
C ARG A 26 8.27 4.05 4.96
N GLU A 27 9.49 3.56 4.77
CA GLU A 27 10.68 4.41 4.77
C GLU A 27 10.58 5.50 3.69
N VAL A 28 10.06 5.15 2.52
CA VAL A 28 9.82 6.09 1.42
C VAL A 28 8.76 7.15 1.78
N ILE A 29 7.67 6.74 2.45
CA ILE A 29 6.60 7.65 2.92
C ILE A 29 7.12 8.61 3.99
N ASP A 30 7.91 8.11 4.94
CA ASP A 30 8.52 8.89 6.01
C ASP A 30 9.50 9.92 5.44
N GLN A 31 10.35 9.52 4.49
CA GLN A 31 11.26 10.43 3.75
C GLN A 31 10.51 11.45 2.89
N GLY A 32 9.33 11.07 2.38
CA GLY A 32 8.51 11.90 1.50
C GLY A 32 7.52 12.84 2.20
N ASN A 33 7.46 12.82 3.54
CA ASN A 33 6.47 13.56 4.35
C ASN A 33 5.01 13.31 3.93
N LEU A 34 4.70 12.09 3.48
CA LEU A 34 3.35 11.72 3.01
C LEU A 34 2.35 11.37 4.11
N LEU A 35 2.79 11.42 5.37
CA LEU A 35 2.01 11.05 6.55
C LEU A 35 0.64 11.73 6.58
N ALA A 36 0.53 13.02 6.26
CA ALA A 36 -0.74 13.74 6.29
C ALA A 36 -1.80 13.18 5.30
N GLY A 37 -1.38 12.77 4.10
CA GLY A 37 -2.27 12.19 3.11
C GLY A 37 -2.63 10.72 3.43
N VAL A 38 -1.67 9.96 3.95
CA VAL A 38 -1.87 8.56 4.35
C VAL A 38 -2.73 8.45 5.61
N LEU A 39 -2.61 9.39 6.55
CA LEU A 39 -3.47 9.48 7.75
C LEU A 39 -4.96 9.63 7.41
N ALA A 40 -5.29 10.30 6.30
CA ALA A 40 -6.67 10.40 5.83
C ALA A 40 -7.21 9.06 5.31
N ALA A 41 -6.34 8.14 4.90
CA ALA A 41 -6.66 6.78 4.48
C ALA A 41 -6.35 5.80 5.62
N THR A 42 -7.16 5.84 6.67
CA THR A 42 -6.99 5.08 7.93
C THR A 42 -6.46 3.63 7.78
N PRO A 43 -7.00 2.75 6.91
CA PRO A 43 -6.44 1.40 6.75
C PRO A 43 -5.01 1.39 6.19
N PHE A 44 -4.69 2.31 5.27
CA PHE A 44 -3.33 2.47 4.75
C PHE A 44 -2.38 3.07 5.75
N TYR A 45 -2.82 3.96 6.63
CA TYR A 45 -2.00 4.40 7.75
C TYR A 45 -1.65 3.22 8.66
N TYR A 46 -2.59 2.32 8.95
CA TYR A 46 -2.24 1.12 9.68
C TYR A 46 -1.20 0.31 8.92
N ILE A 47 -1.43 0.00 7.63
CA ILE A 47 -0.57 -0.83 6.77
C ILE A 47 0.85 -0.24 6.61
N PHE A 48 0.96 1.02 6.18
CA PHE A 48 2.22 1.64 5.76
C PHE A 48 2.76 2.69 6.74
N GLY A 49 1.90 3.28 7.58
CA GLY A 49 2.26 4.38 8.48
C GLY A 49 2.55 3.97 9.92
N THR A 50 2.27 2.71 10.31
CA THR A 50 2.54 2.23 11.67
C THR A 50 3.54 1.06 11.69
N PRO A 51 4.34 0.92 12.76
CA PRO A 51 5.18 -0.27 12.97
C PRO A 51 4.36 -1.56 13.16
N SER A 52 3.06 -1.44 13.48
CA SER A 52 2.26 -2.51 14.06
C SER A 52 1.95 -3.66 13.09
N VAL A 53 2.08 -3.48 11.78
CA VAL A 53 1.74 -4.50 10.77
C VAL A 53 2.91 -5.46 10.53
N THR A 54 4.13 -5.00 10.82
CA THR A 54 5.34 -5.81 10.69
C THR A 54 5.70 -6.54 11.99
N THR A 55 5.16 -6.12 13.14
CA THR A 55 5.53 -6.63 14.47
C THR A 55 4.39 -7.32 15.24
N SER A 56 3.13 -7.24 14.80
CA SER A 56 2.02 -7.88 15.51
C SER A 56 1.98 -9.40 15.25
N PRO A 57 1.94 -10.25 16.31
CA PRO A 57 1.70 -11.70 16.17
C PRO A 57 0.28 -12.02 15.69
N PHE A 58 -0.65 -11.07 15.81
CA PHE A 58 -1.92 -11.10 15.09
C PHE A 58 -1.69 -10.50 13.71
N GLU A 59 -1.57 -11.36 12.69
CA GLU A 59 -1.62 -10.92 11.30
C GLU A 59 -2.97 -10.22 11.07
N LYS A 60 -2.96 -8.89 11.06
CA LYS A 60 -4.15 -8.11 10.73
C LYS A 60 -4.57 -8.51 9.33
N LEU A 61 -5.76 -9.06 9.22
CA LEU A 61 -6.43 -9.24 7.95
C LEU A 61 -6.56 -7.86 7.31
N ILE A 62 -5.98 -7.72 6.12
CA ILE A 62 -6.06 -6.46 5.38
C ILE A 62 -7.40 -6.45 4.67
N THR A 63 -8.18 -5.44 5.01
CA THR A 63 -9.43 -5.09 4.34
C THR A 63 -9.34 -3.64 3.92
N VAL A 64 -9.40 -3.41 2.61
CA VAL A 64 -9.31 -2.08 2.01
C VAL A 64 -10.45 -1.94 1.03
N ARG A 65 -11.27 -0.90 1.21
CA ARG A 65 -12.43 -0.63 0.36
C ARG A 65 -12.06 0.34 -0.76
N ASP A 66 -12.85 0.36 -1.84
CA ASP A 66 -12.64 1.28 -2.98
C ASP A 66 -12.44 2.76 -2.61
N HIS A 67 -13.18 3.27 -1.61
CA HIS A 67 -13.01 4.67 -1.16
C HIS A 67 -11.64 4.94 -0.50
N ASP A 68 -11.06 3.95 0.17
CA ASP A 68 -9.72 4.05 0.76
C ASP A 68 -8.66 4.18 -0.33
N TRP A 69 -8.83 3.46 -1.44
CA TRP A 69 -7.94 3.53 -2.60
C TRP A 69 -7.94 4.92 -3.25
N SER A 70 -9.12 5.56 -3.36
CA SER A 70 -9.20 6.92 -3.89
C SER A 70 -8.45 7.93 -3.02
N THR A 71 -8.49 7.76 -1.69
CA THR A 71 -7.80 8.63 -0.74
C THR A 71 -6.29 8.40 -0.80
N PHE A 72 -5.86 7.15 -0.88
CA PHE A 72 -4.45 6.80 -1.05
C PHE A 72 -3.89 7.31 -2.38
N ALA A 73 -4.60 7.13 -3.50
CA ALA A 73 -4.19 7.67 -4.80
C ALA A 73 -4.07 9.20 -4.77
N LYS A 74 -4.96 9.89 -4.06
CA LYS A 74 -4.86 11.35 -3.85
C LYS A 74 -3.65 11.75 -3.00
N ALA A 75 -3.30 10.96 -1.99
CA ALA A 75 -2.08 11.18 -1.22
C ALA A 75 -0.83 10.98 -2.09
N MET A 76 -0.80 9.91 -2.89
CA MET A 76 0.29 9.61 -3.82
C MET A 76 0.44 10.64 -4.94
N SER A 77 -0.65 11.23 -5.44
CA SER A 77 -0.58 12.30 -6.43
C SER A 77 -0.08 13.63 -5.84
N GLY A 78 -0.26 13.85 -4.55
CA GLY A 78 0.37 14.95 -3.81
C GLY A 78 1.85 14.72 -3.49
N ALA A 79 2.37 13.51 -3.72
CA ALA A 79 3.76 13.17 -3.46
C ALA A 79 4.71 13.72 -4.53
N GLY A 80 5.96 13.97 -4.12
CA GLY A 80 7.04 14.19 -5.06
C GLY A 80 7.22 12.99 -6.00
N LYS A 81 7.55 13.26 -7.27
CA LYS A 81 7.75 12.23 -8.31
C LYS A 81 8.69 11.11 -7.87
N THR A 82 9.77 11.45 -7.17
CA THR A 82 10.75 10.48 -6.65
C THR A 82 10.13 9.52 -5.64
N THR A 83 9.38 10.04 -4.66
CA THR A 83 8.69 9.26 -3.64
C THR A 83 7.68 8.33 -4.28
N ARG A 84 6.84 8.89 -5.16
CA ARG A 84 5.82 8.12 -5.88
C ARG A 84 6.44 6.99 -6.72
N ASN A 85 7.49 7.29 -7.49
CA ASN A 85 8.19 6.29 -8.30
C ASN A 85 8.81 5.16 -7.46
N ARG A 86 9.34 5.46 -6.27
CA ARG A 86 9.87 4.43 -5.36
C ARG A 86 8.78 3.50 -4.85
N VAL A 87 7.64 4.06 -4.42
CA VAL A 87 6.48 3.26 -4.00
C VAL A 87 5.98 2.39 -5.15
N PHE A 88 5.87 2.95 -6.36
CA PHE A 88 5.51 2.19 -7.56
C PHE A 88 6.44 1.02 -7.82
N MET A 89 7.77 1.23 -7.78
CA MET A 89 8.75 0.17 -8.06
C MET A 89 8.64 -1.00 -7.07
N ILE A 90 8.52 -0.69 -5.77
CA ILE A 90 8.37 -1.72 -4.72
C ILE A 90 7.05 -2.48 -4.90
N ALA A 91 5.95 -1.76 -5.12
CA ALA A 91 4.63 -2.37 -5.31
C ALA A 91 4.56 -3.21 -6.59
N TYR A 92 5.15 -2.73 -7.68
CA TYR A 92 5.19 -3.44 -8.96
C TYR A 92 6.02 -4.72 -8.88
N GLU A 93 7.13 -4.71 -8.15
CA GLU A 93 7.89 -5.95 -7.89
C GLU A 93 7.02 -6.99 -7.18
N GLN A 94 6.32 -6.58 -6.11
CA GLN A 94 5.44 -7.52 -5.39
C GLN A 94 4.26 -7.99 -6.25
N GLU A 95 3.70 -7.12 -7.10
CA GLU A 95 2.66 -7.50 -8.07
C GLU A 95 3.14 -8.63 -9.00
N ILE A 96 4.39 -8.60 -9.46
CA ILE A 96 4.93 -9.63 -10.34
C ILE A 96 5.14 -10.96 -9.60
N PHE A 97 5.59 -10.91 -8.34
CA PHE A 97 6.07 -12.08 -7.61
C PHE A 97 5.06 -12.70 -6.63
N THR A 98 3.91 -12.06 -6.41
CA THR A 98 2.83 -12.59 -5.56
C THR A 98 1.68 -13.10 -6.41
N THR A 99 0.68 -13.74 -5.79
CA THR A 99 -0.49 -14.30 -6.48
C THR A 99 -1.77 -14.05 -5.68
N GLY A 100 -2.93 -14.25 -6.31
CA GLY A 100 -4.23 -14.12 -5.66
C GLY A 100 -4.51 -12.70 -5.15
N ASP A 101 -5.09 -12.61 -3.95
CA ASP A 101 -5.46 -11.32 -3.34
C ASP A 101 -4.26 -10.45 -2.99
N GLU A 102 -3.10 -11.07 -2.73
CA GLU A 102 -1.86 -10.35 -2.46
C GLU A 102 -1.35 -9.64 -3.72
N GLN A 103 -1.36 -10.32 -4.87
CA GLN A 103 -1.05 -9.69 -6.15
C GLN A 103 -2.03 -8.56 -6.47
N ARG A 104 -3.32 -8.77 -6.21
CA ARG A 104 -4.34 -7.74 -6.44
C ARG A 104 -4.10 -6.51 -5.57
N PHE A 105 -3.76 -6.72 -4.30
CA PHE A 105 -3.35 -5.63 -3.40
C PHE A 105 -2.18 -4.84 -3.98
N TRP A 106 -1.13 -5.53 -4.41
CA TRP A 106 0.06 -4.87 -4.95
C TRP A 106 -0.20 -4.16 -6.27
N ASN A 107 -1.06 -4.71 -7.14
CA ASN A 107 -1.52 -4.01 -8.34
C ASN A 107 -2.26 -2.71 -7.99
N CYS A 108 -3.14 -2.72 -6.97
CA CYS A 108 -3.84 -1.51 -6.57
C CYS A 108 -2.90 -0.47 -5.95
N VAL A 109 -1.88 -0.89 -5.20
CA VAL A 109 -0.84 0.02 -4.68
C VAL A 109 0.00 0.59 -5.81
N SER A 110 0.40 -0.22 -6.79
CA SER A 110 1.23 0.21 -7.93
C SER A 110 0.46 1.20 -8.82
N GLU A 111 -0.81 0.95 -9.11
CA GLU A 111 -1.66 1.86 -9.90
C GLU A 111 -1.92 3.19 -9.17
N ALA A 112 -2.14 3.16 -7.86
CA ALA A 112 -2.31 4.39 -7.07
C ALA A 112 -1.01 5.22 -6.99
N ALA A 113 0.15 4.56 -7.12
CA ALA A 113 1.47 5.17 -7.14
C ALA A 113 1.97 5.53 -8.55
N LYS A 114 1.15 5.43 -9.60
CA LYS A 114 1.53 5.78 -10.97
C LYS A 114 1.44 7.29 -11.23
#